data_AF-A0A1H2LMN3-F1
#
_entry.id   AF-A0A1H2LMN3-F1
#
_cell.length_a   1.000
_cell.length_b   1.000
_cell.length_c   1.000
_cell.angle_alpha   90.00
_cell.angle_beta   90.00
_cell.angle_gamma   90.00
#
_symmetry.space_group_name_H-M   'P 1'
#
loop_
_entity.id
_entity.type
_entity.pdbx_description
1 polymer ?
#
loop_
_entity_poly.entity_id
_entity_poly.type
_entity_poly.pdbx_seq_one_letter_code
_entity_poly.pdbx_strand_id
1 'polypeptide(L)'
;MMLEDQMRDALDDLALRVPPRAGLADTVLREARRRRAKVRLATAGSTVVAVAAGTMFVVADPLATDGPDLDTVGPAAGEPAEDQGQDAPAGPITVDVDQLPAGPAPSVPWYADGVLHSGDVEVPLEGDFSGFRALSEVAGGFVVLFVESGVDNTDGNQLALISRDGQRTVLDDGAVYDVAVSGDGTMIAWAVHDWATHGPGDGPGRTLLRVADARTGDVVYEREQTGAEGSVGVAKGFLPDGRIVLDKATNAPGGIFLWDPAADTVTPWTDYGFTNTVAPGGELAVLTPPNEAADTAPGVVDTLTGELLWTVSPDHYVGTQAFSSDGRHLAVIAAPGLPGAEEFEDAERIGAGVDGELDVPRSVVVLDARSGEPVLTVADTGPGNITWESDGSLVFEVWDEASATHSLVRCSLDGRCELAAATGQVVWGGTP
;
A
#
# COMPACT_ATOMS: atom_id res chain seq x y z
N MET A 1 -5.79 42.51 -20.79
CA MET A 1 -6.77 41.89 -19.87
C MET A 1 -5.99 41.60 -18.61
N MET A 2 -6.35 42.22 -17.49
CA MET A 2 -5.60 42.11 -16.23
C MET A 2 -6.02 40.83 -15.51
N LEU A 3 -5.13 40.24 -14.71
CA LEU A 3 -5.40 39.01 -13.93
C LEU A 3 -6.65 39.16 -13.04
N GLU A 4 -6.93 40.37 -12.55
CA GLU A 4 -8.12 40.70 -11.77
C GLU A 4 -9.43 40.56 -12.58
N ASP A 5 -9.40 40.81 -13.89
CA ASP A 5 -10.57 40.65 -14.76
C ASP A 5 -10.86 39.15 -14.98
N GLN A 6 -9.81 38.34 -15.15
CA GLN A 6 -9.95 36.88 -15.29
C GLN A 6 -10.42 36.21 -13.99
N MET A 7 -9.93 36.67 -12.83
CA MET A 7 -10.40 36.18 -11.54
C MET A 7 -11.85 36.58 -11.26
N ARG A 8 -12.26 37.79 -11.65
CA ARG A 8 -13.65 38.24 -11.50
C ARG A 8 -14.59 37.42 -12.39
N ASP A 9 -14.22 37.21 -13.65
CA ASP A 9 -15.05 36.43 -14.58
C ASP A 9 -15.15 34.95 -14.15
N ALA A 10 -14.06 34.37 -13.63
CA ALA A 10 -14.07 33.01 -13.09
C ALA A 10 -14.94 32.88 -11.81
N LEU A 11 -14.93 33.89 -10.94
CA LEU A 11 -15.76 33.92 -9.74
C LEU A 11 -17.24 34.15 -10.06
N ASP A 12 -17.55 34.97 -11.06
CA ASP A 12 -18.93 35.22 -11.51
C ASP A 12 -19.53 33.97 -12.18
N ASP A 13 -18.73 33.21 -12.94
CA ASP A 13 -19.16 31.93 -13.53
C ASP A 13 -19.37 30.84 -12.46
N LEU A 14 -18.54 30.81 -11.41
CA LEU A 14 -18.71 29.93 -10.24
C LEU A 14 -19.96 30.29 -9.43
N ALA A 15 -20.25 31.58 -9.26
CA ALA A 15 -21.43 32.06 -8.54
C ALA A 15 -22.75 31.79 -9.29
N LEU A 16 -22.71 31.69 -10.62
CA LEU A 16 -23.87 31.35 -11.45
C LEU A 16 -24.18 29.85 -11.50
N ARG A 17 -23.19 28.99 -11.28
CA ARG A 17 -23.33 27.52 -11.36
C ARG A 17 -23.67 26.86 -10.03
N VAL A 18 -23.42 27.52 -8.90
CA VAL A 18 -23.72 26.97 -7.57
C VAL A 18 -24.97 27.65 -6.99
N PRO A 19 -26.11 26.94 -6.83
CA PRO A 19 -27.28 27.54 -6.20
C PRO A 19 -26.97 27.95 -4.76
N PRO A 20 -27.42 29.13 -4.30
CA PRO A 20 -27.03 29.67 -3.00
C PRO A 20 -27.53 28.75 -1.87
N ARG A 21 -26.61 28.05 -1.21
CA ARG A 21 -26.87 27.36 0.05
C ARG A 21 -26.71 28.36 1.21
N ALA A 22 -27.81 28.68 1.87
CA ALA A 22 -27.80 29.46 3.09
C ALA A 22 -26.88 28.81 4.14
N GLY A 23 -25.91 29.58 4.66
CA GLY A 23 -25.05 29.15 5.77
C GLY A 23 -23.62 28.75 5.41
N LEU A 24 -23.20 28.73 4.14
CA LEU A 24 -21.81 28.41 3.77
C LEU A 24 -20.81 29.40 4.40
N ALA A 25 -21.11 30.70 4.29
CA ALA A 25 -20.27 31.76 4.88
C ALA A 25 -20.23 31.68 6.42
N ASP A 26 -21.35 31.31 7.06
CA ASP A 26 -21.40 31.14 8.50
C ASP A 26 -20.62 29.91 8.96
N THR A 27 -20.61 28.82 8.19
CA THR A 27 -19.83 27.61 8.49
C THR A 27 -18.33 27.86 8.34
N VAL A 28 -17.91 28.56 7.27
CA VAL A 28 -16.50 28.94 7.07
C VAL A 28 -16.01 29.89 8.18
N LEU A 29 -16.83 30.87 8.58
CA LEU A 29 -16.47 31.78 9.67
C LEU A 29 -16.47 31.10 11.05
N ARG A 30 -17.32 30.08 11.26
CA ARG A 30 -17.35 29.28 12.50
C ARG A 30 -16.12 28.38 12.60
N GLU A 31 -15.69 27.79 11.48
CA GLU A 31 -14.50 26.93 11.41
C GLU A 31 -13.21 27.76 11.59
N ALA A 32 -13.13 28.94 10.96
CA ALA A 32 -12.02 29.87 11.16
C ALA A 32 -11.91 30.36 12.61
N ARG A 33 -13.05 30.55 13.31
CA ARG A 33 -13.07 30.89 14.75
C ARG A 33 -12.66 29.70 15.63
N ARG A 34 -13.04 28.47 15.26
CA ARG A 34 -12.67 27.24 15.98
C ARG A 34 -11.17 26.97 15.90
N ARG A 35 -10.55 27.16 14.73
CA ARG A 35 -9.08 27.04 14.55
C ARG A 35 -8.31 28.09 15.36
N ARG A 36 -8.77 29.35 15.40
CA ARG A 36 -8.14 30.40 16.25
C ARG A 36 -8.27 30.16 17.75
N ALA A 37 -9.32 29.48 18.20
CA ALA A 37 -9.51 29.15 19.62
C ALA A 37 -8.57 28.01 20.08
N LYS A 38 -8.31 27.01 19.21
CA LYS A 38 -7.39 25.90 19.51
C LYS A 38 -5.92 26.35 19.60
N VAL A 39 -5.49 27.27 18.73
CA VAL A 39 -4.10 27.79 18.75
C VAL A 39 -3.78 28.61 20.01
N ARG A 40 -4.78 29.24 20.65
CA ARG A 40 -4.58 30.01 21.89
C ARG A 40 -4.55 29.18 23.16
N LEU A 41 -4.94 27.90 23.12
CA LEU A 41 -4.95 27.04 24.32
C LEU A 41 -3.65 26.24 24.50
N ALA A 42 -2.81 26.14 23.46
CA ALA A 42 -1.52 25.45 23.51
C ALA A 42 -0.37 26.27 24.14
N THR A 43 -0.60 27.53 24.53
CA THR A 43 0.47 28.45 25.00
C THR A 43 0.43 28.75 26.50
N ALA A 44 -0.28 27.97 27.31
CA ALA A 44 -0.31 28.20 28.76
C ALA A 44 -0.44 26.91 29.57
N GLY A 45 0.64 26.52 30.25
CA GLY A 45 0.54 25.92 31.58
C GLY A 45 0.90 24.44 31.70
N SER A 46 2.20 24.19 31.89
CA SER A 46 2.77 23.04 32.59
C SER A 46 2.22 22.84 34.02
N THR A 47 1.77 21.62 34.38
CA THR A 47 2.13 20.93 35.65
C THR A 47 1.61 19.48 35.74
N VAL A 48 2.43 18.64 36.38
CA VAL A 48 2.35 17.19 36.66
C VAL A 48 1.24 16.80 37.66
N VAL A 49 0.57 15.65 37.46
CA VAL A 49 0.24 14.66 38.53
C VAL A 49 0.20 13.23 37.95
N ALA A 50 1.01 12.34 38.52
CA ALA A 50 0.94 10.89 38.31
C ALA A 50 -0.14 10.26 39.20
N VAL A 51 -0.87 9.26 38.70
CA VAL A 51 -1.55 8.25 39.52
C VAL A 51 -1.40 6.88 38.85
N ALA A 52 -0.68 6.00 39.54
CA ALA A 52 -0.63 4.57 39.27
C ALA A 52 -1.90 3.90 39.83
N ALA A 53 -2.48 2.96 39.08
CA ALA A 53 -3.24 1.84 39.63
C ALA A 53 -3.32 0.73 38.58
N GLY A 54 -2.64 -0.38 38.86
CA GLY A 54 -2.70 -1.59 38.04
C GLY A 54 -3.96 -2.40 38.30
N THR A 55 -4.30 -3.25 37.34
CA THR A 55 -4.92 -4.56 37.61
C THR A 55 -4.41 -5.55 36.57
N MET A 56 -3.79 -6.62 37.05
CA MET A 56 -3.47 -7.80 36.25
C MET A 56 -4.76 -8.61 36.08
N PHE A 57 -5.04 -9.06 34.86
CA PHE A 57 -5.92 -10.20 34.63
C PHE A 57 -5.07 -11.37 34.17
N VAL A 58 -4.92 -12.34 35.07
CA VAL A 58 -4.46 -13.70 34.78
C VAL A 58 -5.63 -14.41 34.12
N VAL A 59 -5.51 -14.74 32.83
CA VAL A 59 -6.38 -15.73 32.21
C VAL A 59 -5.68 -17.07 32.35
N ALA A 60 -6.23 -17.90 33.24
CA ALA A 60 -5.88 -19.30 33.37
C ALA A 60 -6.42 -20.05 32.16
N ASP A 61 -5.52 -20.75 31.47
CA ASP A 61 -5.82 -21.77 30.46
C ASP A 61 -6.47 -22.99 31.14
N PRO A 62 -7.73 -23.33 30.83
CA PRO A 62 -8.40 -24.47 31.42
C PRO A 62 -8.64 -25.57 30.37
N LEU A 63 -7.65 -25.93 29.55
CA LEU A 63 -7.71 -27.16 28.72
C LEU A 63 -6.37 -27.90 28.64
N ALA A 64 -5.88 -28.33 29.81
CA ALA A 64 -4.99 -29.49 29.90
C ALA A 64 -5.83 -30.78 29.91
N THR A 65 -5.77 -31.55 28.82
CA THR A 65 -6.16 -32.97 28.84
C THR A 65 -5.15 -33.81 28.05
N ASP A 66 -4.84 -34.94 28.66
CA ASP A 66 -3.76 -35.89 28.38
C ASP A 66 -3.70 -36.48 26.96
N GLY A 67 -2.45 -36.70 26.52
CA GLY A 67 -2.06 -37.81 25.64
C GLY A 67 -0.95 -37.47 24.62
N PRO A 68 -0.18 -38.46 24.14
CA PRO A 68 0.55 -39.50 24.85
C PRO A 68 2.07 -39.29 24.76
N ASP A 69 2.75 -39.98 25.68
CA ASP A 69 4.19 -40.24 25.77
C ASP A 69 4.86 -40.59 24.42
N LEU A 70 5.85 -39.79 24.03
CA LEU A 70 6.77 -40.05 22.90
C LEU A 70 8.22 -40.05 23.39
N ASP A 71 8.51 -40.83 24.43
CA ASP A 71 9.88 -41.32 24.62
C ASP A 71 10.21 -42.38 23.56
N THR A 72 11.36 -42.19 22.90
CA THR A 72 12.10 -43.08 21.96
C THR A 72 11.95 -42.83 20.45
N VAL A 73 12.65 -41.79 19.97
CA VAL A 73 13.31 -41.82 18.64
C VAL A 73 14.80 -41.55 18.84
N GLY A 74 15.62 -42.57 18.60
CA GLY A 74 17.08 -42.47 18.65
C GLY A 74 17.65 -41.63 17.49
N PRO A 75 18.89 -41.14 17.61
CA PRO A 75 19.45 -40.22 16.64
C PRO A 75 19.76 -40.96 15.33
N ALA A 76 19.04 -40.62 14.27
CA ALA A 76 19.49 -40.90 12.92
C ALA A 76 20.59 -39.89 12.58
N ALA A 77 21.83 -40.37 12.53
CA ALA A 77 22.96 -39.62 12.01
C ALA A 77 22.76 -39.38 10.51
N GLY A 78 22.18 -38.24 10.16
CA GLY A 78 22.33 -37.63 8.84
C GLY A 78 23.58 -36.76 8.86
N GLU A 79 24.44 -36.92 7.86
CA GLU A 79 25.59 -36.05 7.64
C GLU A 79 25.11 -34.59 7.52
N PRO A 80 25.82 -33.63 8.14
CA PRO A 80 25.44 -32.23 8.04
C PRO A 80 25.52 -31.80 6.58
N ALA A 81 24.41 -31.25 6.08
CA ALA A 81 24.39 -30.56 4.80
C ALA A 81 25.49 -29.50 4.79
N GLU A 82 26.27 -29.48 3.71
CA GLU A 82 27.27 -28.44 3.47
C GLU A 82 26.57 -27.09 3.53
N ASP A 83 26.97 -26.30 4.52
CA ASP A 83 26.64 -24.90 4.70
C ASP A 83 27.06 -24.16 3.42
N GLN A 84 26.10 -23.93 2.52
CA GLN A 84 26.29 -23.04 1.39
C GLN A 84 26.57 -21.67 1.99
N GLY A 85 27.81 -21.21 1.81
CA GLY A 85 28.34 -20.02 2.46
C GLY A 85 27.33 -18.88 2.40
N GLN A 86 27.13 -18.24 3.56
CA GLN A 86 26.43 -16.96 3.65
C GLN A 86 27.06 -16.01 2.62
N ASP A 87 26.39 -15.83 1.49
CA ASP A 87 26.76 -14.84 0.50
C ASP A 87 26.73 -13.48 1.21
N ALA A 88 27.89 -12.83 1.27
CA ALA A 88 27.99 -11.50 1.83
C ALA A 88 27.08 -10.55 1.04
N PRO A 89 26.42 -9.57 1.70
CA PRO A 89 25.55 -8.62 1.01
C PRO A 89 26.30 -7.95 -0.14
N ALA A 90 25.64 -7.84 -1.29
CA ALA A 90 26.25 -7.38 -2.54
C ALA A 90 26.77 -5.93 -2.48
N GLY A 91 26.37 -5.18 -1.46
CA GLY A 91 26.68 -3.75 -1.34
C GLY A 91 25.92 -2.91 -2.37
N PRO A 92 26.23 -1.60 -2.44
CA PRO A 92 25.58 -0.72 -3.41
C PRO A 92 26.11 -0.98 -4.83
N ILE A 93 25.19 -1.07 -5.77
CA ILE A 93 25.45 -1.17 -7.21
C ILE A 93 24.76 0.00 -7.94
N THR A 94 25.29 0.39 -9.09
CA THR A 94 24.66 1.36 -10.00
C THR A 94 24.28 0.63 -11.29
N VAL A 95 23.12 0.97 -11.84
CA VAL A 95 22.59 0.35 -13.05
C VAL A 95 22.51 1.41 -14.15
N ASP A 96 23.13 1.11 -15.30
CA ASP A 96 22.91 1.84 -16.55
C ASP A 96 21.97 1.02 -17.41
N VAL A 97 20.71 1.45 -17.50
CA VAL A 97 19.62 0.70 -18.16
C VAL A 97 19.96 0.41 -19.63
N ASP A 98 20.61 1.35 -20.33
CA ASP A 98 20.99 1.21 -21.73
C ASP A 98 22.08 0.14 -21.95
N GLN A 99 22.79 -0.25 -20.89
CA GLN A 99 23.87 -1.23 -20.92
C GLN A 99 23.48 -2.59 -20.31
N LEU A 100 22.25 -2.73 -19.80
CA LEU A 100 21.82 -3.99 -19.23
C LEU A 100 21.69 -5.09 -20.30
N PRO A 101 22.13 -6.33 -20.00
CA PRO A 101 21.82 -7.45 -20.88
C PRO A 101 20.31 -7.69 -20.88
N ALA A 102 19.77 -8.11 -22.02
CA ALA A 102 18.38 -8.55 -22.09
C ALA A 102 18.21 -9.88 -21.32
N GLY A 103 17.23 -9.91 -20.43
CA GLY A 103 16.78 -11.09 -19.69
C GLY A 103 15.51 -11.71 -20.29
N PRO A 104 15.03 -12.84 -19.73
CA PRO A 104 13.68 -13.32 -19.99
C PRO A 104 12.62 -12.32 -19.47
N ALA A 105 11.37 -12.49 -19.93
CA ALA A 105 10.23 -11.73 -19.45
C ALA A 105 10.01 -11.97 -17.93
N PRO A 106 9.54 -10.97 -17.16
CA PRO A 106 9.16 -11.16 -15.77
C PRO A 106 8.11 -12.26 -15.61
N SER A 107 8.27 -13.12 -14.61
CA SER A 107 7.28 -14.12 -14.20
C SER A 107 6.07 -13.50 -13.49
N VAL A 108 6.27 -12.34 -12.87
CA VAL A 108 5.22 -11.50 -12.28
C VAL A 108 4.36 -10.81 -13.32
N PRO A 109 3.10 -10.44 -12.99
CA PRO A 109 2.26 -9.68 -13.89
C PRO A 109 2.79 -8.28 -14.19
N TRP A 110 2.74 -7.88 -15.47
CA TRP A 110 2.99 -6.51 -15.93
C TRP A 110 2.14 -6.22 -17.16
N TYR A 111 1.91 -4.93 -17.44
CA TYR A 111 1.08 -4.52 -18.57
C TYR A 111 1.86 -3.62 -19.53
N ALA A 112 1.77 -3.89 -20.82
CA ALA A 112 2.23 -3.00 -21.88
C ALA A 112 1.43 -3.22 -23.16
N ASP A 113 1.29 -2.15 -23.95
CA ASP A 113 0.74 -2.23 -25.31
C ASP A 113 -0.61 -2.96 -25.44
N GLY A 114 -1.49 -2.83 -24.45
CA GLY A 114 -2.79 -3.50 -24.46
C GLY A 114 -2.76 -4.97 -24.03
N VAL A 115 -1.63 -5.47 -23.55
CA VAL A 115 -1.43 -6.88 -23.18
C VAL A 115 -0.96 -6.97 -21.73
N LEU A 116 -1.62 -7.85 -20.98
CA LEU A 116 -1.18 -8.27 -19.66
C LEU A 116 -0.25 -9.49 -19.82
N HIS A 117 0.97 -9.37 -19.32
CA HIS A 117 2.01 -10.38 -19.41
C HIS A 117 2.30 -10.98 -18.03
N SER A 118 2.62 -12.27 -17.96
CA SER A 118 3.15 -12.94 -16.76
C SER A 118 3.88 -14.21 -17.18
N GLY A 119 5.21 -14.19 -17.08
CA GLY A 119 6.08 -15.21 -17.65
C GLY A 119 5.82 -15.37 -19.15
N ASP A 120 5.48 -16.60 -19.57
CA ASP A 120 5.13 -16.92 -20.95
C ASP A 120 3.64 -16.69 -21.30
N VAL A 121 2.85 -16.17 -20.36
CA VAL A 121 1.41 -15.93 -20.55
C VAL A 121 1.19 -14.49 -21.01
N GLU A 122 0.43 -14.35 -22.10
CA GLU A 122 -0.02 -13.08 -22.64
C GLU A 122 -1.55 -13.07 -22.73
N VAL A 123 -2.16 -12.04 -22.15
CA VAL A 123 -3.60 -11.83 -22.12
C VAL A 123 -3.92 -10.48 -22.75
N PRO A 124 -4.38 -10.44 -24.01
CA PRO A 124 -4.83 -9.20 -24.64
C PRO A 124 -6.03 -8.63 -23.89
N LEU A 125 -5.98 -7.34 -23.60
CA LEU A 125 -7.07 -6.61 -22.94
C LEU A 125 -7.71 -5.64 -23.92
N GLU A 126 -9.04 -5.72 -24.05
CA GLU A 126 -9.82 -4.77 -24.84
C GLU A 126 -10.15 -3.53 -24.01
N GLY A 127 -9.64 -2.36 -24.41
CA GLY A 127 -9.93 -1.08 -23.78
C GLY A 127 -8.66 -0.36 -23.31
N ASP A 128 -8.85 0.83 -22.72
CA ASP A 128 -7.76 1.56 -22.06
C ASP A 128 -7.64 1.09 -20.61
N PHE A 129 -6.51 0.47 -20.29
CA PHE A 129 -6.17 0.02 -18.94
C PHE A 129 -5.04 0.86 -18.32
N SER A 130 -4.72 2.04 -18.86
CA SER A 130 -3.61 2.84 -18.31
C SER A 130 -3.80 3.24 -16.84
N GLY A 131 -5.02 3.15 -16.30
CA GLY A 131 -5.37 3.53 -14.92
C GLY A 131 -5.19 2.44 -13.86
N PHE A 132 -4.22 1.52 -13.98
CA PHE A 132 -4.00 0.48 -12.95
C PHE A 132 -3.70 1.09 -11.58
N ARG A 133 -4.35 0.53 -10.55
CA ARG A 133 -4.10 0.83 -9.13
C ARG A 133 -3.47 -0.36 -8.42
N ALA A 134 -3.90 -1.57 -8.78
CA ALA A 134 -3.32 -2.81 -8.30
C ALA A 134 -3.41 -3.91 -9.36
N LEU A 135 -2.39 -4.75 -9.42
CA LEU A 135 -2.31 -5.90 -10.30
C LEU A 135 -1.58 -7.02 -9.55
N SER A 136 -2.24 -8.16 -9.40
CA SER A 136 -1.68 -9.33 -8.73
C SER A 136 -2.08 -10.62 -9.45
N GLU A 137 -1.17 -11.59 -9.46
CA GLU A 137 -1.47 -12.95 -9.91
C GLU A 137 -2.25 -13.68 -8.81
N VAL A 138 -3.26 -14.45 -9.20
CA VAL A 138 -4.10 -15.25 -8.31
C VAL A 138 -4.37 -16.60 -8.94
N ALA A 139 -4.93 -17.53 -8.16
CA ALA A 139 -5.17 -18.91 -8.59
C ALA A 139 -6.04 -19.03 -9.87
N GLY A 140 -6.91 -18.05 -10.14
CA GLY A 140 -7.75 -17.99 -11.36
C GLY A 140 -7.15 -17.24 -12.56
N GLY A 141 -5.99 -16.58 -12.39
CA GLY A 141 -5.44 -15.65 -13.37
C GLY A 141 -4.91 -14.40 -12.68
N PHE A 142 -5.58 -13.27 -12.87
CA PHE A 142 -5.13 -11.96 -12.39
C PHE A 142 -6.27 -11.22 -11.73
N VAL A 143 -6.04 -10.61 -10.57
CA VAL A 143 -6.93 -9.62 -10.01
C VAL A 143 -6.41 -8.23 -10.34
N VAL A 144 -7.32 -7.39 -10.82
CA VAL A 144 -6.98 -6.05 -11.31
C VAL A 144 -7.92 -5.04 -10.70
N LEU A 145 -7.34 -4.01 -10.08
CA LEU A 145 -8.03 -2.79 -9.69
C LEU A 145 -7.56 -1.66 -10.61
N PHE A 146 -8.49 -1.01 -11.31
CA PHE A 146 -8.16 0.07 -12.25
C PHE A 146 -9.25 1.14 -12.28
N VAL A 147 -8.88 2.33 -12.79
CA VAL A 147 -9.80 3.42 -13.07
C VAL A 147 -10.20 3.36 -14.54
N GLU A 148 -11.50 3.35 -14.84
CA GLU A 148 -11.95 3.47 -16.22
C GLU A 148 -11.65 4.87 -16.77
N SER A 149 -11.04 4.93 -17.96
CA SER A 149 -10.68 6.19 -18.62
C SER A 149 -11.90 7.12 -18.76
N GLY A 150 -11.78 8.38 -18.33
CA GLY A 150 -12.81 9.40 -18.49
C GLY A 150 -13.84 9.49 -17.36
N VAL A 151 -13.64 8.75 -16.26
CA VAL A 151 -14.42 8.87 -15.02
C VAL A 151 -13.59 9.61 -13.96
N ASP A 152 -14.22 10.47 -13.16
CA ASP A 152 -13.54 11.15 -12.04
C ASP A 152 -12.98 10.12 -11.03
N ASN A 153 -11.72 10.30 -10.67
CA ASN A 153 -10.81 9.33 -10.03
C ASN A 153 -11.24 8.72 -8.68
N THR A 154 -12.32 9.15 -8.04
CA THR A 154 -12.65 8.76 -6.66
C THR A 154 -13.74 7.71 -6.52
N ASP A 155 -14.65 7.60 -7.51
CA ASP A 155 -15.84 6.73 -7.42
C ASP A 155 -15.95 5.74 -8.60
N GLY A 156 -15.00 5.79 -9.56
CA GLY A 156 -15.03 5.01 -10.80
C GLY A 156 -14.06 3.83 -10.84
N ASN A 157 -13.64 3.30 -9.69
CA ASN A 157 -12.73 2.16 -9.68
C ASN A 157 -13.49 0.88 -10.00
N GLN A 158 -12.82 -0.03 -10.70
CA GLN A 158 -13.37 -1.32 -11.04
C GLN A 158 -12.41 -2.42 -10.63
N LEU A 159 -12.95 -3.40 -9.91
CA LEU A 159 -12.25 -4.61 -9.53
C LEU A 159 -12.70 -5.75 -10.44
N ALA A 160 -11.74 -6.40 -11.12
CA ALA A 160 -12.03 -7.50 -12.01
C ALA A 160 -11.07 -8.67 -11.80
N LEU A 161 -11.59 -9.88 -11.98
CA LEU A 161 -10.81 -11.09 -12.18
C LEU A 161 -10.66 -11.31 -13.69
N ILE A 162 -9.42 -11.47 -14.15
CA ILE A 162 -9.09 -11.75 -15.54
C ILE A 162 -8.44 -13.12 -15.60
N SER A 163 -9.08 -14.08 -16.24
CA SER A 163 -8.52 -15.41 -16.43
C SER A 163 -7.39 -15.39 -17.47
N ARG A 164 -6.57 -16.45 -17.48
CA ARG A 164 -5.45 -16.58 -18.43
C ARG A 164 -5.85 -16.68 -19.90
N ASP A 165 -7.12 -16.95 -20.20
CA ASP A 165 -7.68 -16.91 -21.56
C ASP A 165 -8.33 -15.56 -21.90
N GLY A 166 -8.20 -14.55 -21.02
CA GLY A 166 -8.71 -13.20 -21.20
C GLY A 166 -10.18 -13.01 -20.90
N GLN A 167 -10.87 -14.00 -20.33
CA GLN A 167 -12.22 -13.76 -19.82
C GLN A 167 -12.15 -12.84 -18.62
N ARG A 168 -13.02 -11.82 -18.64
CA ARG A 168 -13.11 -10.81 -17.61
C ARG A 168 -14.40 -10.97 -16.82
N THR A 169 -14.26 -11.11 -15.52
CA THR A 169 -15.35 -11.11 -14.55
C THR A 169 -15.22 -9.87 -13.69
N VAL A 170 -16.15 -8.92 -13.82
CA VAL A 170 -16.22 -7.77 -12.91
C VAL A 170 -16.73 -8.27 -11.57
N LEU A 171 -15.91 -8.06 -10.53
CA LEU A 171 -16.24 -8.43 -9.15
C LEU A 171 -17.00 -7.30 -8.47
N ASP A 172 -16.58 -6.06 -8.73
CA ASP A 172 -17.22 -4.86 -8.20
C ASP A 172 -16.89 -3.61 -9.01
N ASP A 173 -17.70 -2.59 -8.78
CA ASP A 173 -17.47 -1.23 -9.26
C ASP A 173 -17.78 -0.21 -8.15
N GLY A 174 -17.18 0.98 -8.26
CA GLY A 174 -17.43 2.10 -7.35
C GLY A 174 -16.18 2.53 -6.58
N ALA A 175 -16.38 2.99 -5.35
CA ALA A 175 -15.31 3.37 -4.45
C ALA A 175 -14.67 2.12 -3.81
N VAL A 176 -13.88 1.39 -4.61
CA VAL A 176 -12.97 0.32 -4.16
C VAL A 176 -11.56 0.90 -4.14
N TYR A 177 -10.92 0.96 -2.97
CA TYR A 177 -9.61 1.64 -2.84
C TYR A 177 -8.41 0.70 -2.86
N ASP A 178 -8.61 -0.57 -2.55
CA ASP A 178 -7.53 -1.55 -2.47
C ASP A 178 -8.09 -2.98 -2.60
N VAL A 179 -7.19 -3.93 -2.84
CA VAL A 179 -7.48 -5.37 -2.88
C VAL A 179 -6.36 -6.14 -2.20
N ALA A 180 -6.74 -6.97 -1.24
CA ALA A 180 -5.83 -7.91 -0.59
C ALA A 180 -5.90 -9.27 -1.28
N VAL A 181 -4.75 -9.93 -1.43
CA VAL A 181 -4.62 -11.30 -1.94
C VAL A 181 -4.02 -12.17 -0.84
N SER A 182 -4.55 -13.38 -0.63
CA SER A 182 -3.94 -14.33 0.31
C SER A 182 -2.57 -14.80 -0.18
N GLY A 183 -1.66 -15.19 0.73
CA GLY A 183 -0.31 -15.63 0.34
C GLY A 183 -0.24 -16.82 -0.62
N ASP A 184 -1.30 -17.64 -0.65
CA ASP A 184 -1.44 -18.76 -1.61
C ASP A 184 -2.19 -18.37 -2.90
N GLY A 185 -2.60 -17.11 -3.03
CA GLY A 185 -3.33 -16.56 -4.17
C GLY A 185 -4.75 -17.13 -4.34
N THR A 186 -5.29 -17.85 -3.37
CA THR A 186 -6.60 -18.51 -3.51
C THR A 186 -7.78 -17.64 -3.10
N MET A 187 -7.54 -16.58 -2.32
CA MET A 187 -8.57 -15.68 -1.82
C MET A 187 -8.22 -14.24 -2.17
N ILE A 188 -9.25 -13.46 -2.44
CA ILE A 188 -9.17 -12.01 -2.60
C ILE A 188 -10.16 -11.33 -1.66
N ALA A 189 -9.75 -10.23 -1.04
CA ALA A 189 -10.59 -9.43 -0.16
C ALA A 189 -10.56 -7.96 -0.57
N TRP A 190 -11.73 -7.31 -0.51
CA TRP A 190 -11.88 -5.90 -0.85
C TRP A 190 -13.09 -5.32 -0.14
N ALA A 191 -13.30 -4.01 -0.31
CA ALA A 191 -14.55 -3.39 0.08
C ALA A 191 -15.03 -2.35 -0.92
N VAL A 192 -16.35 -2.13 -0.89
CA VAL A 192 -17.03 -1.07 -1.64
C VAL A 192 -17.59 -0.07 -0.66
N HIS A 193 -17.31 1.21 -0.90
CA HIS A 193 -17.72 2.31 -0.03
C HIS A 193 -18.86 3.12 -0.66
N ASP A 194 -19.90 3.39 0.13
CA ASP A 194 -20.99 4.29 -0.25
C ASP A 194 -20.84 5.65 0.45
N TRP A 195 -20.38 6.63 -0.33
CA TRP A 195 -20.20 8.01 0.09
C TRP A 195 -21.48 8.86 -0.05
N ALA A 196 -22.61 8.30 -0.48
CA ALA A 196 -23.85 9.06 -0.64
C ALA A 196 -24.53 9.42 0.70
N THR A 197 -24.18 8.73 1.80
CA THR A 197 -24.96 8.72 3.05
C THR A 197 -24.30 9.39 4.25
N HIS A 198 -23.25 10.21 4.10
CA HIS A 198 -22.51 10.78 5.24
C HIS A 198 -22.31 12.31 5.24
N GLY A 199 -21.81 12.83 6.37
CA GLY A 199 -21.35 14.21 6.54
C GLY A 199 -19.86 14.39 6.18
N PRO A 200 -19.39 15.64 5.96
CA PRO A 200 -17.99 15.89 5.65
C PRO A 200 -17.05 15.41 6.78
N GLY A 201 -16.12 14.49 6.46
CA GLY A 201 -15.11 13.98 7.40
C GLY A 201 -15.51 12.73 8.20
N ASP A 202 -16.74 12.23 8.03
CA ASP A 202 -17.26 11.07 8.78
C ASP A 202 -17.00 9.71 8.08
N GLY A 203 -16.37 9.73 6.89
CA GLY A 203 -16.18 8.54 6.05
C GLY A 203 -17.47 8.06 5.38
N PRO A 204 -17.44 6.98 4.58
CA PRO A 204 -18.61 6.43 3.91
C PRO A 204 -19.66 5.99 4.94
N GLY A 205 -20.93 6.25 4.64
CA GLY A 205 -22.04 5.92 5.55
C GLY A 205 -22.41 4.43 5.53
N ARG A 206 -21.94 3.72 4.50
CA ARG A 206 -22.06 2.27 4.34
C ARG A 206 -20.82 1.71 3.63
N THR A 207 -20.38 0.53 4.07
CA THR A 207 -19.30 -0.24 3.42
C THR A 207 -19.67 -1.70 3.35
N LEU A 208 -19.41 -2.33 2.21
CA LEU A 208 -19.54 -3.77 2.01
C LEU A 208 -18.15 -4.39 1.94
N LEU A 209 -17.79 -5.20 2.93
CA LEU A 209 -16.58 -6.02 2.90
C LEU A 209 -16.89 -7.35 2.21
N ARG A 210 -15.97 -7.82 1.37
CA ARG A 210 -16.11 -9.07 0.63
C ARG A 210 -14.83 -9.88 0.67
N VAL A 211 -14.98 -11.19 0.68
CA VAL A 211 -13.92 -12.16 0.37
C VAL A 211 -14.46 -13.10 -0.68
N ALA A 212 -13.70 -13.35 -1.74
CA ALA A 212 -14.07 -14.30 -2.80
C ALA A 212 -12.99 -15.35 -3.04
N ASP A 213 -13.41 -16.50 -3.57
CA ASP A 213 -12.52 -17.48 -4.18
C ASP A 213 -11.91 -16.87 -5.45
N ALA A 214 -10.59 -16.80 -5.50
CA ALA A 214 -9.87 -16.11 -6.57
C ALA A 214 -9.81 -16.91 -7.89
N ARG A 215 -10.31 -18.15 -7.92
CA ARG A 215 -10.47 -18.95 -9.15
C ARG A 215 -11.77 -18.62 -9.87
N THR A 216 -12.84 -18.42 -9.12
CA THR A 216 -14.18 -18.25 -9.69
C THR A 216 -14.71 -16.83 -9.58
N GLY A 217 -14.22 -16.06 -8.61
CA GLY A 217 -14.78 -14.76 -8.22
C GLY A 217 -16.01 -14.89 -7.32
N ASP A 218 -16.38 -16.10 -6.88
CA ASP A 218 -17.55 -16.30 -6.01
C ASP A 218 -17.27 -15.75 -4.61
N VAL A 219 -18.11 -14.83 -4.15
CA VAL A 219 -18.04 -14.28 -2.79
C VAL A 219 -18.37 -15.38 -1.77
N VAL A 220 -17.42 -15.67 -0.89
CA VAL A 220 -17.55 -16.66 0.19
C VAL A 220 -17.93 -16.03 1.53
N TYR A 221 -17.55 -14.76 1.75
CA TYR A 221 -17.86 -13.99 2.94
C TYR A 221 -18.26 -12.57 2.53
N GLU A 222 -19.29 -12.04 3.17
CA GLU A 222 -19.74 -10.66 2.97
C GLU A 222 -20.16 -10.08 4.32
N ARG A 223 -19.79 -8.82 4.57
CA ARG A 223 -20.22 -8.07 5.75
C ARG A 223 -20.62 -6.66 5.34
N GLU A 224 -21.75 -6.19 5.85
CA GLU A 224 -22.17 -4.81 5.73
C GLU A 224 -21.87 -4.02 7.01
N GLN A 225 -21.23 -2.87 6.85
CA GLN A 225 -20.98 -1.88 7.91
C GLN A 225 -21.76 -0.61 7.60
N THR A 226 -22.36 0.02 8.62
CA THR A 226 -23.15 1.25 8.45
C THR A 226 -22.87 2.26 9.57
N GLY A 227 -23.19 3.53 9.31
CA GLY A 227 -22.99 4.60 10.29
C GLY A 227 -21.50 4.82 10.57
N ALA A 228 -21.12 4.91 11.85
CA ALA A 228 -19.73 5.16 12.25
C ALA A 228 -18.76 4.04 11.79
N GLU A 229 -19.26 2.82 11.67
CA GLU A 229 -18.48 1.67 11.21
C GLU A 229 -18.26 1.66 9.70
N GLY A 230 -19.05 2.41 8.94
CA GLY A 230 -18.91 2.49 7.48
C GLY A 230 -17.51 2.93 7.08
N SER A 231 -16.83 3.74 7.88
CA SER A 231 -15.48 4.21 7.57
C SER A 231 -14.37 3.15 7.48
N VAL A 232 -14.60 1.91 7.94
CA VAL A 232 -13.60 0.82 7.93
C VAL A 232 -13.82 -0.08 6.72
N GLY A 233 -12.77 -0.42 5.98
CA GLY A 233 -12.89 -1.45 4.94
C GLY A 233 -11.81 -1.52 3.86
N VAL A 234 -10.78 -0.68 3.88
CA VAL A 234 -9.71 -0.79 2.89
C VAL A 234 -8.89 -2.04 3.20
N ALA A 235 -9.02 -3.10 2.40
CA ALA A 235 -8.36 -4.38 2.63
C ALA A 235 -6.87 -4.32 2.28
N LYS A 236 -6.00 -4.63 3.25
CA LYS A 236 -4.55 -4.44 3.15
C LYS A 236 -3.72 -5.72 3.10
N GLY A 237 -4.31 -6.84 3.52
CA GLY A 237 -3.63 -8.14 3.51
C GLY A 237 -4.33 -9.18 4.37
N PHE A 238 -3.86 -10.41 4.26
CA PHE A 238 -4.29 -11.52 5.12
C PHE A 238 -3.24 -11.79 6.19
N LEU A 239 -3.70 -12.14 7.40
CA LEU A 239 -2.89 -12.71 8.45
C LEU A 239 -2.82 -14.24 8.31
N PRO A 240 -1.86 -14.93 8.97
CA PRO A 240 -1.68 -16.37 8.83
C PRO A 240 -2.90 -17.20 9.26
N ASP A 241 -3.75 -16.64 10.12
CA ASP A 241 -4.97 -17.27 10.62
C ASP A 241 -6.22 -16.96 9.76
N GLY A 242 -6.05 -16.28 8.62
CA GLY A 242 -7.12 -15.96 7.68
C GLY A 242 -7.89 -14.68 8.00
N ARG A 243 -7.56 -13.97 9.08
CA ARG A 243 -8.10 -12.63 9.34
C ARG A 243 -7.56 -11.63 8.33
N ILE A 244 -8.33 -10.58 8.06
CA ILE A 244 -8.01 -9.56 7.06
C ILE A 244 -7.70 -8.25 7.77
N VAL A 245 -6.57 -7.64 7.40
CA VAL A 245 -6.17 -6.32 7.87
C VAL A 245 -6.95 -5.26 7.10
N LEU A 246 -7.62 -4.35 7.82
CA LEU A 246 -8.43 -3.28 7.27
C LEU A 246 -7.96 -1.92 7.76
N ASP A 247 -7.82 -0.98 6.84
CA ASP A 247 -7.68 0.45 7.13
C ASP A 247 -9.01 1.20 6.92
N LYS A 248 -9.02 2.47 7.32
CA LYS A 248 -10.14 3.37 7.06
C LYS A 248 -10.13 3.93 5.65
N ALA A 249 -11.32 4.03 5.06
CA ALA A 249 -11.58 4.59 3.74
C ALA A 249 -11.35 6.11 3.66
N THR A 250 -11.22 6.81 4.79
CA THR A 250 -11.05 8.27 4.85
C THR A 250 -9.65 8.75 4.48
N ASN A 251 -8.72 7.86 4.14
CA ASN A 251 -7.30 8.16 3.95
C ASN A 251 -6.72 9.01 5.10
N ALA A 252 -7.18 8.72 6.31
CA ALA A 252 -6.74 9.35 7.54
C ALA A 252 -6.29 8.24 8.48
N PRO A 253 -5.13 8.38 9.16
CA PRO A 253 -4.60 7.36 10.06
C PRO A 253 -5.45 7.30 11.32
N GLY A 254 -6.58 6.61 11.22
CA GLY A 254 -7.62 6.55 12.23
C GLY A 254 -7.76 5.18 12.87
N GLY A 255 -6.74 4.33 12.71
CA GLY A 255 -6.63 3.00 13.30
C GLY A 255 -6.67 1.88 12.26
N ILE A 256 -6.11 0.74 12.64
CA ILE A 256 -6.07 -0.50 11.87
C ILE A 256 -6.97 -1.53 12.54
N PHE A 257 -7.74 -2.27 11.75
CA PHE A 257 -8.74 -3.24 12.22
C PHE A 257 -8.45 -4.62 11.66
N LEU A 258 -8.92 -5.65 12.35
CA LEU A 258 -8.98 -7.01 11.83
C LEU A 258 -10.43 -7.39 11.60
N TRP A 259 -10.72 -7.90 10.41
CA TRP A 259 -11.93 -8.64 10.14
C TRP A 259 -11.65 -10.14 10.23
N ASP A 260 -12.41 -10.82 11.07
CA ASP A 260 -12.53 -12.27 11.08
C ASP A 260 -13.79 -12.64 10.26
N PRO A 261 -13.64 -13.18 9.03
CA PRO A 261 -14.78 -13.53 8.20
C PRO A 261 -15.60 -14.69 8.76
N ALA A 262 -14.97 -15.62 9.48
CA ALA A 262 -15.65 -16.79 10.02
C ALA A 262 -16.46 -16.45 11.28
N ALA A 263 -15.95 -15.55 12.12
CA ALA A 263 -16.67 -15.04 13.28
C ALA A 263 -17.61 -13.87 12.94
N ASP A 264 -17.48 -13.29 11.75
CA ASP A 264 -18.15 -12.06 11.31
C ASP A 264 -17.95 -10.91 12.33
N THR A 265 -16.69 -10.64 12.68
CA THR A 265 -16.34 -9.57 13.63
C THR A 265 -15.26 -8.67 13.08
N VAL A 266 -15.40 -7.37 13.31
CA VAL A 266 -14.38 -6.35 13.00
C VAL A 266 -13.93 -5.73 14.31
N THR A 267 -12.64 -5.82 14.63
CA THR A 267 -12.08 -5.34 15.90
C THR A 267 -10.85 -4.47 15.66
N PRO A 268 -10.63 -3.39 16.42
CA PRO A 268 -9.36 -2.68 16.41
C PRO A 268 -8.20 -3.65 16.69
N TRP A 269 -7.10 -3.49 15.97
CA TRP A 269 -5.94 -4.40 16.08
C TRP A 269 -4.82 -3.80 16.91
N THR A 270 -4.46 -2.56 16.61
CA THR A 270 -3.25 -1.91 17.10
C THR A 270 -3.43 -0.40 17.17
N ASP A 271 -2.54 0.27 17.89
CA ASP A 271 -2.54 1.73 18.05
C ASP A 271 -1.84 2.47 16.88
N TYR A 272 -1.35 1.74 15.89
CA TYR A 272 -0.87 2.32 14.63
C TYR A 272 -2.02 2.97 13.84
N GLY A 273 -1.66 3.95 13.01
CA GLY A 273 -2.59 4.75 12.26
C GLY A 273 -3.03 4.12 10.94
N PHE A 274 -2.10 3.49 10.22
CA PHE A 274 -2.29 3.02 8.85
C PHE A 274 -1.38 1.84 8.49
N THR A 275 -1.79 1.03 7.53
CA THR A 275 -1.01 -0.09 7.00
C THR A 275 -0.38 0.28 5.66
N ASN A 276 0.95 0.20 5.54
CA ASN A 276 1.61 0.36 4.24
C ASN A 276 1.54 -0.93 3.44
N THR A 277 1.92 -2.05 4.06
CA THR A 277 1.91 -3.38 3.43
C THR A 277 1.88 -4.48 4.48
N VAL A 278 1.36 -5.64 4.10
CA VAL A 278 1.42 -6.89 4.86
C VAL A 278 2.23 -7.90 4.03
N ALA A 279 3.09 -8.69 4.68
CA ALA A 279 3.84 -9.73 3.98
C ALA A 279 2.88 -10.81 3.42
N PRO A 280 3.21 -11.51 2.32
CA PRO A 280 2.31 -12.52 1.74
C PRO A 280 1.88 -13.61 2.71
N GLY A 281 2.77 -14.06 3.61
CA GLY A 281 2.44 -15.02 4.66
C GLY A 281 1.70 -14.42 5.86
N GLY A 282 1.60 -13.09 5.94
CA GLY A 282 0.90 -12.35 6.97
C GLY A 282 1.66 -12.17 8.27
N GLU A 283 2.88 -12.70 8.40
CA GLU A 283 3.66 -12.73 9.64
C GLU A 283 4.38 -11.41 9.98
N LEU A 284 4.58 -10.54 8.97
CA LEU A 284 5.12 -9.20 9.12
C LEU A 284 4.19 -8.17 8.47
N ALA A 285 4.21 -6.95 9.01
CA ALA A 285 3.56 -5.81 8.39
C ALA A 285 4.42 -4.55 8.58
N VAL A 286 4.29 -3.60 7.65
CA VAL A 286 4.86 -2.26 7.81
C VAL A 286 3.72 -1.29 8.13
N LEU A 287 3.77 -0.73 9.34
CA LEU A 287 2.69 0.08 9.90
C LEU A 287 3.16 1.51 10.16
N THR A 288 2.35 2.49 9.78
CA THR A 288 2.62 3.92 10.03
C THR A 288 1.95 4.36 11.33
N PRO A 289 2.68 4.98 12.27
CA PRO A 289 2.10 5.55 13.49
C PRO A 289 0.97 6.56 13.18
N PRO A 290 0.08 6.86 14.14
CA PRO A 290 -0.92 7.91 13.96
C PRO A 290 -0.26 9.29 13.82
N ASN A 291 -0.95 10.24 13.17
CA ASN A 291 -0.41 11.57 12.87
C ASN A 291 0.04 12.37 14.10
N GLU A 292 -0.56 12.12 15.26
CA GLU A 292 -0.22 12.76 16.53
C GLU A 292 0.99 12.13 17.24
N ALA A 293 1.55 11.05 16.70
CA ALA A 293 2.74 10.42 17.26
C ALA A 293 3.94 11.38 17.18
N ALA A 294 4.81 11.32 18.20
CA ALA A 294 6.03 12.13 18.22
C ALA A 294 7.04 11.69 17.14
N ASP A 295 6.98 10.43 16.75
CA ASP A 295 7.73 9.83 15.66
C ASP A 295 6.73 9.21 14.69
N THR A 296 6.85 9.56 13.41
CA THR A 296 5.96 9.09 12.33
C THR A 296 6.65 8.09 11.42
N ALA A 297 7.89 7.67 11.76
CA ALA A 297 8.61 6.64 11.03
C ALA A 297 7.81 5.32 11.04
N PRO A 298 7.57 4.71 9.86
CA PRO A 298 6.91 3.41 9.80
C PRO A 298 7.71 2.34 10.54
N GLY A 299 7.02 1.43 11.21
CA GLY A 299 7.61 0.30 11.91
C GLY A 299 7.37 -1.01 11.18
N VAL A 300 8.36 -1.90 11.16
CA VAL A 300 8.16 -3.30 10.77
C VAL A 300 7.79 -4.09 12.02
N VAL A 301 6.62 -4.72 11.99
CA VAL A 301 5.97 -5.31 13.15
C VAL A 301 5.72 -6.79 12.92
N ASP A 302 6.00 -7.62 13.92
CA ASP A 302 5.55 -9.01 13.97
C ASP A 302 4.05 -9.04 14.26
N THR A 303 3.26 -9.57 13.33
CA THR A 303 1.79 -9.46 13.39
C THR A 303 1.17 -10.38 14.43
N LEU A 304 1.89 -11.42 14.87
CA LEU A 304 1.42 -12.36 15.88
C LEU A 304 1.58 -11.78 17.27
N THR A 305 2.75 -11.17 17.55
CA THR A 305 3.06 -10.62 18.88
C THR A 305 2.72 -9.14 19.02
N GLY A 306 2.61 -8.41 17.91
CA GLY A 306 2.51 -6.96 17.87
C GLY A 306 3.85 -6.25 18.18
N GLU A 307 4.96 -6.98 18.21
CA GLU A 307 6.28 -6.43 18.52
C GLU A 307 6.84 -5.62 17.35
N LEU A 308 7.27 -4.38 17.64
CA LEU A 308 8.08 -3.58 16.72
C LEU A 308 9.48 -4.18 16.64
N LEU A 309 9.87 -4.65 15.44
CA LEU A 309 11.19 -5.21 15.20
C LEU A 309 12.23 -4.12 14.95
N TRP A 310 11.89 -3.17 14.06
CA TRP A 310 12.74 -2.02 13.70
C TRP A 310 11.92 -0.95 12.96
N THR A 311 12.46 0.26 12.84
CA THR A 311 11.81 1.39 12.17
C THR A 311 12.43 1.66 10.80
N VAL A 312 11.57 1.87 9.82
CA VAL A 312 11.93 2.28 8.46
C VAL A 312 12.45 3.71 8.49
N SER A 313 13.49 3.99 7.70
CA SER A 313 14.03 5.34 7.58
C SER A 313 12.96 6.31 7.05
N PRO A 314 12.86 7.55 7.57
CA PRO A 314 11.82 8.49 7.14
C PRO A 314 11.94 8.95 5.67
N ASP A 315 13.09 8.74 5.04
CA ASP A 315 13.34 8.99 3.62
C ASP A 315 13.13 7.74 2.73
N HIS A 316 12.61 6.65 3.31
CA HIS A 316 12.26 5.45 2.57
C HIS A 316 10.73 5.37 2.37
N TYR A 317 10.33 5.14 1.13
CA TYR A 317 8.96 4.86 0.76
C TYR A 317 8.72 3.34 0.65
N VAL A 318 7.63 2.88 1.25
CA VAL A 318 7.22 1.47 1.26
C VAL A 318 5.96 1.31 0.41
N GLY A 319 6.09 0.62 -0.72
CA GLY A 319 4.96 0.29 -1.60
C GLY A 319 4.12 -0.88 -1.07
N THR A 320 2.97 -1.12 -1.70
CA THR A 320 2.01 -2.17 -1.33
C THR A 320 2.49 -3.60 -1.61
N GLN A 321 3.52 -3.77 -2.45
CA GLN A 321 4.15 -5.06 -2.80
C GLN A 321 5.62 -5.11 -2.36
N ALA A 322 5.96 -4.39 -1.28
CA ALA A 322 7.35 -4.24 -0.85
C ALA A 322 8.00 -5.54 -0.31
N PHE A 323 7.21 -6.46 0.26
CA PHE A 323 7.73 -7.73 0.76
C PHE A 323 7.98 -8.74 -0.36
N SER A 324 9.08 -9.50 -0.25
CA SER A 324 9.33 -10.66 -1.10
C SER A 324 8.24 -11.73 -0.94
N SER A 325 8.08 -12.59 -1.94
CA SER A 325 7.07 -13.65 -1.94
C SER A 325 7.17 -14.60 -0.74
N ASP A 326 8.38 -14.76 -0.18
CA ASP A 326 8.66 -15.56 1.01
C ASP A 326 8.68 -14.76 2.33
N GLY A 327 8.39 -13.45 2.27
CA GLY A 327 8.37 -12.53 3.42
C GLY A 327 9.74 -12.21 4.03
N ARG A 328 10.84 -12.72 3.47
CA ARG A 328 12.19 -12.57 4.06
C ARG A 328 12.83 -11.22 3.81
N HIS A 329 12.44 -10.53 2.74
CA HIS A 329 13.04 -9.27 2.33
C HIS A 329 11.97 -8.19 2.19
N LEU A 330 12.37 -6.94 2.43
CA LEU A 330 11.57 -5.75 2.20
C LEU A 330 12.33 -4.84 1.24
N ALA A 331 11.73 -4.51 0.10
CA ALA A 331 12.26 -3.53 -0.83
C ALA A 331 11.58 -2.17 -0.62
N VAL A 332 12.39 -1.12 -0.51
CA VAL A 332 11.93 0.25 -0.30
C VAL A 332 12.58 1.17 -1.32
N ILE A 333 11.91 2.28 -1.62
CA ILE A 333 12.49 3.35 -2.45
C ILE A 333 13.08 4.38 -1.51
N ALA A 334 14.41 4.46 -1.46
CA ALA A 334 15.12 5.51 -0.74
C ALA A 334 15.19 6.77 -1.59
N ALA A 335 14.77 7.89 -1.03
CA ALA A 335 14.80 9.21 -1.68
C ALA A 335 15.46 10.25 -0.75
N PRO A 336 16.76 10.09 -0.46
CA PRO A 336 17.46 10.98 0.46
C PRO A 336 17.46 12.41 -0.09
N GLY A 337 17.12 13.36 0.78
CA GLY A 337 17.10 14.79 0.45
C GLY A 337 15.77 15.32 -0.06
N LEU A 338 14.69 14.52 -0.09
CA LEU A 338 13.35 15.08 -0.16
C LEU A 338 13.08 15.91 1.10
N PRO A 339 12.61 17.16 0.95
CA PRO A 339 12.19 17.96 2.09
C PRO A 339 11.10 17.22 2.87
N GLY A 340 11.10 17.36 4.20
CA GLY A 340 9.96 16.89 5.00
C GLY A 340 8.67 17.62 4.61
N ALA A 341 7.50 17.06 4.94
CA ALA A 341 6.21 17.70 4.66
C ALA A 341 6.12 19.14 5.22
N GLU A 342 6.69 19.39 6.40
CA GLU A 342 6.77 20.72 7.00
C GLU A 342 7.64 21.68 6.18
N GLU A 343 8.73 21.20 5.58
CA GLU A 343 9.59 22.01 4.71
C GLU A 343 8.92 22.32 3.37
N PHE A 344 8.13 21.39 2.83
CA PHE A 344 7.26 21.64 1.67
C PHE A 344 6.21 22.70 1.97
N GLU A 345 5.46 22.54 3.07
CA GLU A 345 4.46 23.52 3.51
C GLU A 345 5.09 24.89 3.75
N ASP A 346 6.30 24.93 4.32
CA ASP A 346 7.05 26.15 4.56
C ASP A 346 7.54 26.80 3.27
N ALA A 347 8.05 26.03 2.31
CA ALA A 347 8.46 26.49 1.00
C ALA A 347 7.28 27.07 0.21
N GLU A 348 6.14 26.38 0.20
CA GLU A 348 4.88 26.85 -0.40
C GLU A 348 4.42 28.16 0.28
N ARG A 349 4.43 28.19 1.62
CA ARG A 349 4.02 29.35 2.43
C ARG A 349 4.86 30.59 2.16
N ILE A 350 6.15 30.45 1.87
CA ILE A 350 7.04 31.58 1.56
C ILE A 350 7.11 31.89 0.05
N GLY A 351 6.37 31.17 -0.79
CA GLY A 351 6.40 31.33 -2.25
C GLY A 351 7.76 30.97 -2.86
N ALA A 352 8.56 30.17 -2.15
CA ALA A 352 9.72 29.51 -2.73
C ALA A 352 9.14 28.34 -3.54
N GLY A 353 8.77 28.62 -4.80
CA GLY A 353 8.13 27.63 -5.66
C GLY A 353 8.84 26.29 -5.57
N VAL A 354 8.12 25.27 -5.10
CA VAL A 354 8.55 23.87 -5.16
C VAL A 354 8.25 23.29 -6.55
N ASP A 355 7.92 24.16 -7.51
CA ASP A 355 7.65 23.85 -8.93
C ASP A 355 8.91 23.35 -9.67
N GLY A 356 10.06 23.28 -9.00
CA GLY A 356 11.20 22.51 -9.50
C GLY A 356 10.96 21.05 -9.16
N GLU A 357 10.83 20.22 -10.19
CA GLU A 357 10.93 18.76 -10.09
C GLU A 357 12.16 18.45 -9.23
N LEU A 358 11.92 17.95 -8.01
CA LEU A 358 13.00 17.61 -7.09
C LEU A 358 13.68 16.38 -7.68
N ASP A 359 14.76 16.65 -8.42
CA ASP A 359 15.70 15.64 -8.91
C ASP A 359 16.50 15.09 -7.73
N VAL A 360 15.80 14.35 -6.87
CA VAL A 360 16.38 13.58 -5.78
C VAL A 360 16.78 12.22 -6.34
N PRO A 361 18.05 11.80 -6.16
CA PRO A 361 18.45 10.46 -6.52
C PRO A 361 17.60 9.45 -5.75
N ARG A 362 16.84 8.63 -6.48
CA ARG A 362 16.03 7.57 -5.91
C ARG A 362 16.71 6.22 -6.13
N SER A 363 16.80 5.44 -5.06
CA SER A 363 17.45 4.13 -5.05
C SER A 363 16.48 3.06 -4.57
N VAL A 364 16.63 1.84 -5.05
CA VAL A 364 15.96 0.68 -4.45
C VAL A 364 16.87 0.10 -3.38
N VAL A 365 16.36 -0.04 -2.15
CA VAL A 365 17.08 -0.68 -1.04
C VAL A 365 16.32 -1.93 -0.64
N VAL A 366 16.99 -3.08 -0.67
CA VAL A 366 16.48 -4.33 -0.15
C VAL A 366 17.05 -4.55 1.25
N LEU A 367 16.17 -4.80 2.20
CA LEU A 367 16.46 -5.02 3.61
C LEU A 367 16.05 -6.45 3.99
N ASP A 368 16.77 -7.07 4.92
CA ASP A 368 16.23 -8.23 5.63
C ASP A 368 15.02 -7.78 6.45
N ALA A 369 13.87 -8.41 6.21
CA ALA A 369 12.60 -7.95 6.72
C ALA A 369 12.53 -7.96 8.26
N ARG A 370 13.28 -8.84 8.93
CA ARG A 370 13.21 -8.99 10.39
C ARG A 370 14.21 -8.12 11.14
N SER A 371 15.40 -7.90 10.57
CA SER A 371 16.48 -7.16 11.22
C SER A 371 16.62 -5.72 10.71
N GLY A 372 16.13 -5.43 9.50
CA GLY A 372 16.35 -4.14 8.84
C GLY A 372 17.75 -3.97 8.27
N GLU A 373 18.58 -5.02 8.28
CA GLU A 373 19.93 -4.97 7.70
C GLU A 373 19.87 -4.90 6.17
N PRO A 374 20.65 -4.01 5.52
CA PRO A 374 20.66 -3.91 4.07
C PRO A 374 21.32 -5.13 3.42
N VAL A 375 20.62 -5.68 2.43
CA VAL A 375 21.04 -6.84 1.62
C VAL A 375 21.57 -6.38 0.26
N LEU A 376 20.84 -5.47 -0.39
CA LEU A 376 21.16 -4.92 -1.71
C LEU A 376 20.78 -3.44 -1.77
N THR A 377 21.54 -2.64 -2.51
CA THR A 377 21.14 -1.28 -2.87
C THR A 377 21.39 -1.05 -4.35
N VAL A 378 20.36 -0.69 -5.10
CA VAL A 378 20.42 -0.32 -6.51
C VAL A 378 20.28 1.19 -6.60
N ALA A 379 21.42 1.88 -6.70
CA ALA A 379 21.51 3.32 -6.65
C ALA A 379 21.09 4.01 -7.96
N ASP A 380 20.56 5.22 -7.83
CA ASP A 380 20.35 6.18 -8.93
C ASP A 380 19.52 5.64 -10.10
N THR A 381 18.45 4.90 -9.79
CA THR A 381 17.61 4.23 -10.80
C THR A 381 16.29 4.94 -11.10
N GLY A 382 15.91 5.95 -10.30
CA GLY A 382 14.59 6.58 -10.46
C GLY A 382 13.42 5.58 -10.41
N PRO A 383 13.40 4.62 -9.45
CA PRO A 383 12.48 3.50 -9.48
C PRO A 383 11.02 3.95 -9.32
N GLY A 384 10.14 3.28 -10.07
CA GLY A 384 8.69 3.31 -9.92
C GLY A 384 8.20 2.15 -9.05
N ASN A 385 7.17 1.43 -9.51
CA ASN A 385 6.65 0.29 -8.75
C ASN A 385 7.70 -0.81 -8.58
N ILE A 386 7.63 -1.50 -7.45
CA ILE A 386 8.49 -2.64 -7.09
C ILE A 386 7.60 -3.86 -6.90
N THR A 387 8.05 -5.00 -7.39
CA THR A 387 7.43 -6.31 -7.19
C THR A 387 8.49 -7.41 -7.12
N TRP A 388 8.08 -8.63 -6.78
CA TRP A 388 8.98 -9.75 -6.52
C TRP A 388 8.58 -11.00 -7.29
N GLU A 389 9.56 -11.61 -7.94
CA GLU A 389 9.39 -12.93 -8.53
C GLU A 389 9.48 -14.03 -7.47
N SER A 390 8.89 -15.18 -7.77
CA SER A 390 8.85 -16.32 -6.84
C SER A 390 10.23 -16.90 -6.49
N ASP A 391 11.25 -16.59 -7.30
CA ASP A 391 12.64 -17.00 -7.06
C ASP A 391 13.41 -16.01 -6.16
N GLY A 392 12.76 -14.95 -5.68
CA GLY A 392 13.35 -13.90 -4.85
C GLY A 392 14.05 -12.80 -5.65
N SER A 393 13.96 -12.80 -6.98
CA SER A 393 14.41 -11.68 -7.80
C SER A 393 13.48 -10.48 -7.65
N LEU A 394 14.08 -9.30 -7.61
CA LEU A 394 13.37 -8.03 -7.52
C LEU A 394 13.12 -7.49 -8.92
N VAL A 395 11.89 -7.10 -9.21
CA VAL A 395 11.55 -6.41 -10.46
C VAL A 395 11.03 -5.02 -10.13
N PHE A 396 11.53 -4.00 -10.81
CA PHE A 396 11.07 -2.64 -10.62
C PHE A 396 11.04 -1.87 -11.93
N GLU A 397 10.14 -0.91 -11.98
CA GLU A 397 10.03 0.02 -13.09
C GLU A 397 11.14 1.06 -13.01
N VAL A 398 11.75 1.38 -14.15
CA VAL A 398 12.64 2.53 -14.31
C VAL A 398 12.05 3.43 -15.38
N TRP A 399 11.94 4.72 -15.06
CA TRP A 399 11.52 5.75 -16.01
C TRP A 399 12.74 6.51 -16.53
N ASP A 400 12.90 6.53 -17.84
CA ASP A 400 13.87 7.41 -18.49
C ASP A 400 13.14 8.65 -19.02
N GLU A 401 13.37 9.78 -18.34
CA GLU A 401 12.82 11.08 -18.74
C GLU A 401 13.27 11.53 -20.13
N ALA A 402 14.50 11.18 -20.53
CA ALA A 402 15.07 11.65 -21.80
C ALA A 402 14.38 11.00 -23.00
N SER A 403 14.01 9.72 -22.88
CA SER A 403 13.28 9.00 -23.91
C SER A 403 11.77 8.92 -23.68
N ALA A 404 11.30 9.32 -22.50
CA ALA A 404 9.94 9.10 -22.01
C ALA A 404 9.51 7.61 -22.17
N THR A 405 10.42 6.71 -21.80
CA THR A 405 10.19 5.26 -21.85
C THR A 405 10.24 4.65 -20.46
N HIS A 406 9.44 3.59 -20.28
CA HIS A 406 9.56 2.72 -19.13
C HIS A 406 10.35 1.47 -19.51
N SER A 407 11.09 0.96 -18.53
CA SER A 407 11.74 -0.34 -18.60
C SER A 407 11.49 -1.10 -17.32
N LEU A 408 11.41 -2.43 -17.42
CA LEU A 408 11.40 -3.31 -16.26
C LEU A 408 12.81 -3.85 -16.07
N VAL A 409 13.41 -3.50 -14.93
CA VAL A 409 14.71 -4.01 -14.51
C VAL A 409 14.49 -5.11 -13.50
N ARG A 410 15.18 -6.24 -13.69
CA ARG A 410 15.23 -7.34 -12.73
C ARG A 410 16.61 -7.39 -12.11
N CYS A 411 16.68 -7.49 -10.78
CA CYS A 411 17.93 -7.69 -10.06
C CYS A 411 17.81 -8.86 -9.08
N SER A 412 18.81 -9.72 -9.06
CA SER A 412 18.98 -10.71 -7.99
C SER A 412 19.67 -10.08 -6.77
N LEU A 413 19.52 -10.71 -5.61
CA LEU A 413 20.07 -10.21 -4.34
C LEU A 413 21.62 -10.18 -4.30
N ASP A 414 22.28 -10.90 -5.20
CA ASP A 414 23.74 -10.84 -5.40
C ASP A 414 24.19 -9.63 -6.25
N GLY A 415 23.25 -8.79 -6.69
CA GLY A 415 23.51 -7.55 -7.42
C GLY A 415 23.65 -7.70 -8.94
N ARG A 416 23.32 -8.86 -9.51
CA ARG A 416 23.21 -8.98 -10.98
C ARG A 416 21.87 -8.43 -11.45
N CYS A 417 21.91 -7.53 -12.43
CA CYS A 417 20.72 -6.93 -13.02
C CYS A 417 20.64 -7.17 -14.53
N GLU A 418 19.42 -7.21 -15.05
CA GLU A 418 19.10 -7.38 -16.47
C GLU A 418 17.84 -6.58 -16.85
N LEU A 419 17.71 -6.29 -18.14
CA LEU A 419 16.51 -5.69 -18.71
C LEU A 419 15.49 -6.80 -18.95
N ALA A 420 14.48 -6.89 -18.09
CA ALA A 420 13.46 -7.94 -18.16
C ALA A 420 12.41 -7.67 -19.24
N ALA A 421 12.07 -6.39 -19.46
CA ALA A 421 11.24 -5.96 -20.58
C ALA A 421 11.52 -4.49 -20.90
N ALA A 422 11.55 -4.15 -22.19
CA ALA A 422 11.41 -2.77 -22.64
C ALA A 422 9.92 -2.51 -22.81
N THR A 423 9.30 -1.72 -21.93
CA THR A 423 7.84 -1.53 -21.94
C THR A 423 7.37 -0.42 -22.89
N GLY A 424 8.25 0.03 -23.79
CA GLY A 424 7.92 1.04 -24.79
C GLY A 424 7.56 2.40 -24.18
N GLN A 425 6.93 3.27 -24.98
CA GLN A 425 6.33 4.50 -24.46
C GLN A 425 5.01 4.15 -23.78
N VAL A 426 4.97 4.18 -22.45
CA VAL A 426 3.70 4.20 -21.74
C VAL A 426 3.12 5.61 -21.89
N VAL A 427 2.02 5.71 -22.64
CA VAL A 427 1.22 6.93 -22.65
C VAL A 427 0.43 6.96 -21.34
N TRP A 428 1.03 7.47 -20.27
CA TRP A 428 0.23 7.96 -19.15
C TRP A 428 -0.56 9.16 -19.68
N GLY A 429 -1.89 9.07 -19.65
CA GLY A 429 -2.78 10.16 -19.97
C GLY A 429 -2.58 11.32 -19.00
N GLY A 430 -1.57 12.15 -19.26
CA GLY A 430 -1.43 13.45 -18.63
C GLY A 430 -2.66 14.26 -18.96
N THR A 431 -3.37 14.70 -17.92
CA THR A 431 -4.37 15.76 -18.05
C THR A 431 -3.73 16.99 -18.72
N PRO A 432 -4.34 17.59 -19.74
CA PRO A 432 -3.83 18.78 -20.41
C PRO A 432 -3.82 20.04 -19.52
#